data_AF-A0A4V1AZJ7-F1
#
_entry.id   AF-A0A4V1AZJ7-F1
#
_cell.length_a   1.000
_cell.length_b   1.000
_cell.length_c   1.000
_cell.angle_alpha   90.00
_cell.angle_beta   90.00
_cell.angle_gamma   90.00
#
_symmetry.space_group_name_H-M   'P 1'
#
loop_
_entity.id
_entity.type
_entity.pdbx_description
1 polymer ?
#
loop_
_entity_poly.entity_id
_entity_poly.type
_entity_poly.pdbx_seq_one_letter_code
_entity_poly.pdbx_strand_id
1 'polypeptide(L)'
;MRDFADGARFEPFLHKACAVFYKYARSEYRWSLREDMEDAWQAAVTDVFVEKPHNFRLSEEGAASPGEFEGALGRYLGKVAANKLATRLRSVGKGMQRVQSFEEMLARCPDLDRFMHETGHTAPAADEEAERLAMRRVLDTCLAKLSARVRETFKLALLGYSDVEIQAMTSSGSASAIRRRVSEAKMLVVACVRNKWGGGHDRGT
;
A
#
# COMPACT_ATOMS: atom_id res chain seq x y z
N MET A 1 -37.10 7.37 -21.49
CA MET A 1 -35.91 7.00 -20.69
C MET A 1 -36.27 6.85 -19.21
N ARG A 2 -36.83 7.86 -18.53
CA ARG A 2 -37.30 7.70 -17.13
C ARG A 2 -38.36 6.61 -16.98
N ASP A 3 -39.41 6.65 -17.80
CA ASP A 3 -40.49 5.65 -17.76
C ASP A 3 -39.99 4.21 -18.06
N PHE A 4 -38.89 4.07 -18.81
CA PHE A 4 -38.26 2.78 -19.04
C PHE A 4 -37.46 2.33 -17.83
N ALA A 5 -36.72 3.24 -17.17
CA ALA A 5 -35.90 2.95 -16.00
C ALA A 5 -36.74 2.53 -14.78
N ASP A 6 -37.95 3.06 -14.65
CA ASP A 6 -38.88 2.71 -13.57
C ASP A 6 -39.71 1.44 -13.87
N GLY A 7 -39.52 0.85 -15.07
CA GLY A 7 -40.28 -0.31 -15.53
C GLY A 7 -39.65 -1.66 -15.18
N ALA A 8 -40.46 -2.70 -15.04
CA ALA A 8 -40.02 -4.08 -14.75
C ALA A 8 -39.06 -4.70 -15.79
N ARG A 9 -38.95 -4.09 -16.98
CA ARG A 9 -38.05 -4.53 -18.06
C ARG A 9 -36.62 -3.99 -17.91
N PHE A 10 -36.41 -3.00 -17.05
CA PHE A 10 -35.15 -2.29 -16.90
C PHE A 10 -34.03 -3.19 -16.37
N GLU A 11 -34.28 -3.88 -15.26
CA GLU A 11 -33.29 -4.74 -14.62
C GLU A 11 -32.85 -5.93 -15.51
N PRO A 12 -33.77 -6.69 -16.15
CA PRO A 12 -33.38 -7.71 -17.14
C PRO A 12 -32.57 -7.15 -18.31
N PHE A 13 -32.92 -5.96 -18.80
CA PHE A 13 -32.18 -5.26 -19.85
C PHE A 13 -30.75 -4.93 -19.41
N LEU A 14 -30.58 -4.34 -18.22
CA LEU A 14 -29.26 -3.98 -17.69
C LEU A 14 -28.37 -5.20 -17.48
N HIS A 15 -28.90 -6.29 -16.92
CA HIS A 15 -28.13 -7.53 -16.74
C HIS A 15 -27.65 -8.09 -18.09
N LYS A 16 -28.53 -8.12 -19.09
CA LYS A 16 -28.17 -8.58 -20.44
C LYS A 16 -27.11 -7.68 -21.07
N ALA A 17 -27.28 -6.36 -20.99
CA ALA A 17 -26.35 -5.39 -21.56
C ALA A 17 -24.98 -5.43 -20.85
N CYS A 18 -24.97 -5.60 -19.52
CA CYS A 18 -23.77 -5.77 -18.72
C CYS A 18 -22.99 -7.03 -19.13
N ALA A 19 -23.66 -8.17 -19.26
CA ALA A 19 -23.02 -9.42 -19.67
C ALA A 19 -22.37 -9.31 -21.08
N VAL A 20 -23.05 -8.63 -22.02
CA VAL A 20 -22.51 -8.36 -23.35
C VAL A 20 -21.27 -7.45 -23.27
N PHE A 21 -21.34 -6.38 -22.48
CA PHE A 21 -20.20 -5.49 -22.27
C PHE A 21 -19.00 -6.22 -21.66
N TYR A 22 -19.20 -7.08 -20.66
CA TYR A 22 -18.10 -7.80 -19.99
C TYR A 22 -17.43 -8.79 -20.94
N LYS A 23 -18.23 -9.47 -21.78
CA LYS A 23 -17.70 -10.35 -22.81
C LYS A 23 -16.81 -9.58 -23.80
N TYR A 24 -17.26 -8.41 -24.24
CA TYR A 24 -16.50 -7.52 -25.12
C TYR A 24 -15.24 -6.95 -24.44
N ALA A 25 -15.37 -6.45 -23.21
CA ALA A 25 -14.26 -5.86 -22.48
C ALA A 25 -13.13 -6.88 -22.23
N ARG A 26 -13.47 -8.12 -21.90
CA ARG A 26 -12.48 -9.20 -21.75
C ARG A 26 -11.78 -9.59 -23.04
N SER A 27 -12.45 -9.48 -24.19
CA SER A 27 -11.81 -9.81 -25.48
C SER A 27 -10.86 -8.71 -25.94
N GLU A 28 -11.27 -7.45 -25.82
CA GLU A 28 -10.51 -6.28 -26.31
C GLU A 28 -9.46 -5.80 -25.31
N TYR A 29 -9.78 -5.80 -24.02
CA TYR A 29 -8.93 -5.30 -22.93
C TYR A 29 -8.54 -6.44 -22.00
N ARG A 30 -7.78 -7.43 -22.50
CA ARG A 30 -7.41 -8.64 -21.74
C ARG A 30 -6.71 -8.39 -20.40
N TRP A 31 -6.09 -7.23 -20.26
CA TRP A 31 -5.34 -6.80 -19.09
C TRP A 31 -6.16 -5.93 -18.13
N SER A 32 -7.41 -5.59 -18.46
CA SER A 32 -8.28 -4.84 -17.55
C SER A 32 -8.74 -5.71 -16.38
N LEU A 33 -8.71 -5.15 -15.17
CA LEU A 33 -9.24 -5.81 -14.00
C LEU A 33 -10.77 -5.81 -14.01
N ARG A 34 -11.36 -6.73 -13.25
CA ARG A 34 -12.82 -6.79 -13.10
C ARG A 34 -13.38 -5.51 -12.49
N GLU A 35 -12.68 -4.93 -11.52
CA GLU A 35 -13.06 -3.67 -10.89
C GLU A 35 -13.12 -2.51 -11.91
N ASP A 36 -12.16 -2.45 -12.83
CA ASP A 36 -12.16 -1.41 -13.88
C ASP A 36 -13.37 -1.54 -14.82
N MET A 37 -13.77 -2.78 -15.13
CA MET A 37 -14.97 -3.06 -15.92
C MET A 37 -16.24 -2.69 -15.15
N GLU A 38 -16.32 -3.03 -13.87
CA GLU A 38 -17.46 -2.68 -12.98
C GLU A 38 -17.63 -1.16 -12.86
N ASP A 39 -16.54 -0.44 -12.59
CA ASP A 39 -16.55 1.01 -12.49
C ASP A 39 -16.94 1.68 -13.81
N ALA A 40 -16.40 1.20 -14.94
CA ALA A 40 -16.74 1.72 -16.25
C ALA A 40 -18.22 1.48 -16.61
N TRP A 41 -18.76 0.33 -16.24
CA TRP A 41 -20.16 0.00 -16.42
C TRP A 41 -21.07 0.89 -15.59
N GLN A 42 -20.81 1.02 -14.29
CA GLN A 42 -21.58 1.88 -13.39
C GLN A 42 -21.55 3.34 -13.87
N ALA A 43 -20.36 3.85 -14.22
CA ALA A 43 -20.22 5.21 -14.75
C ALA A 43 -21.02 5.41 -16.04
N ALA A 44 -21.09 4.40 -16.92
CA ALA A 44 -21.89 4.48 -18.13
C ALA A 44 -23.39 4.47 -17.85
N VAL A 45 -23.86 3.63 -16.93
CA VAL A 45 -25.27 3.62 -16.51
C VAL A 45 -25.65 4.98 -15.91
N THR A 46 -24.84 5.53 -15.02
CA THR A 46 -25.06 6.86 -14.43
C THR A 46 -25.10 7.95 -15.50
N ASP A 47 -24.16 7.96 -16.45
CA ASP A 47 -24.11 8.97 -17.52
C ASP A 47 -25.36 8.90 -18.42
N VAL A 48 -25.80 7.68 -18.77
CA VAL A 48 -26.92 7.46 -19.71
C VAL A 48 -28.29 7.67 -19.06
N PHE A 49 -28.48 7.31 -17.80
CA PHE A 49 -29.81 7.36 -17.16
C PHE A 49 -29.99 8.54 -16.20
N VAL A 50 -28.91 9.05 -15.60
CA VAL A 50 -28.97 10.10 -14.57
C VAL A 50 -28.45 11.43 -15.09
N GLU A 51 -27.21 11.49 -15.55
CA GLU A 51 -26.56 12.77 -15.86
C GLU A 51 -26.97 13.34 -17.22
N LYS A 52 -26.97 12.50 -18.27
CA LYS A 52 -27.15 12.94 -19.66
C LYS A 52 -28.14 12.07 -20.46
N PRO A 53 -29.37 11.88 -19.97
CA PRO A 53 -30.37 11.05 -20.66
C PRO A 53 -30.77 11.56 -22.04
N HIS A 54 -30.58 12.85 -22.32
CA HIS A 54 -30.91 13.49 -23.60
C HIS A 54 -29.89 13.22 -24.72
N ASN A 55 -28.72 12.62 -24.39
CA ASN A 55 -27.70 12.29 -25.38
C ASN A 55 -28.06 11.05 -26.21
N PHE A 56 -28.90 10.16 -25.66
CA PHE A 56 -29.46 9.07 -26.43
C PHE A 56 -30.63 9.58 -27.26
N ARG A 57 -30.54 9.40 -28.59
CA ARG A 57 -31.61 9.77 -29.54
C ARG A 57 -31.90 8.60 -30.46
N LEU A 58 -33.19 8.37 -30.71
CA LEU A 58 -33.71 7.37 -31.62
C LEU A 58 -34.79 8.03 -32.48
N SER A 59 -34.98 7.59 -33.73
CA SER A 59 -36.12 8.04 -34.55
C SER A 59 -37.44 7.61 -33.91
N GLU A 60 -38.51 8.36 -34.17
CA GLU A 60 -39.85 8.08 -33.59
C GLU A 60 -40.35 6.67 -33.95
N GLU A 61 -40.06 6.20 -35.15
CA GLU A 61 -40.38 4.85 -35.63
C GLU A 61 -39.65 3.76 -34.81
N GLY A 62 -38.36 3.97 -34.52
CA GLY A 62 -37.57 3.03 -33.71
C GLY A 62 -37.91 3.08 -32.22
N ALA A 63 -38.50 4.19 -31.74
CA ALA A 63 -38.98 4.32 -30.37
C ALA A 63 -40.31 3.57 -30.13
N ALA A 64 -41.10 3.33 -31.19
CA ALA A 64 -42.37 2.64 -31.11
C ALA A 64 -42.23 1.11 -30.95
N SER A 65 -41.10 0.52 -31.37
CA SER A 65 -40.79 -0.90 -31.20
C SER A 65 -39.93 -1.14 -29.95
N PRO A 66 -40.45 -1.82 -28.90
CA PRO A 66 -39.70 -2.00 -27.67
C PRO A 66 -38.39 -2.79 -27.85
N GLY A 67 -38.34 -3.72 -28.80
CA GLY A 67 -37.13 -4.51 -29.08
C GLY A 67 -36.05 -3.70 -29.80
N GLU A 68 -36.44 -2.81 -30.71
CA GLU A 68 -35.51 -1.93 -31.42
C GLU A 68 -34.97 -0.83 -30.51
N PHE A 69 -35.84 -0.26 -29.66
CA PHE A 69 -35.46 0.66 -28.62
C PHE A 69 -34.40 0.06 -27.68
N GLU A 70 -34.67 -1.11 -27.09
CA GLU A 70 -33.72 -1.80 -26.20
C GLU A 70 -32.44 -2.18 -26.94
N GLY A 71 -32.52 -2.66 -28.18
CA GLY A 71 -31.34 -2.99 -28.99
C GLY A 71 -30.47 -1.78 -29.31
N ALA A 72 -31.07 -0.64 -29.63
CA ALA A 72 -30.37 0.62 -29.85
C ALA A 72 -29.75 1.15 -28.56
N LEU A 73 -30.51 1.15 -27.46
CA LEU A 73 -30.05 1.59 -26.15
C LEU A 73 -28.90 0.72 -25.62
N GLY A 74 -28.99 -0.60 -25.77
CA GLY A 74 -27.93 -1.53 -25.37
C GLY A 74 -26.63 -1.29 -26.13
N ARG A 75 -26.71 -1.05 -27.45
CA ARG A 75 -25.52 -0.69 -28.25
C ARG A 75 -24.92 0.65 -27.84
N TYR A 76 -25.77 1.65 -27.58
CA TYR A 76 -25.32 2.95 -27.12
C TYR A 76 -24.64 2.87 -25.75
N LEU A 77 -25.29 2.23 -24.78
CA LEU A 77 -24.76 2.00 -23.44
C LEU A 77 -23.43 1.24 -23.47
N GLY A 78 -23.34 0.18 -24.30
CA GLY A 78 -22.10 -0.57 -24.49
C GLY A 78 -20.95 0.29 -25.04
N LYS A 79 -21.22 1.18 -26.00
CA LYS A 79 -20.22 2.13 -26.52
C LYS A 79 -19.78 3.13 -25.45
N VAL A 80 -20.70 3.65 -24.65
CA VAL A 80 -20.37 4.55 -23.54
C VAL A 80 -19.48 3.83 -22.52
N ALA A 81 -19.85 2.62 -22.10
CA ALA A 81 -19.07 1.80 -21.17
C ALA A 81 -17.66 1.49 -21.71
N ALA A 82 -17.55 1.11 -22.98
CA ALA A 82 -16.26 0.88 -23.64
C ALA A 82 -15.37 2.15 -23.64
N ASN A 83 -15.95 3.31 -23.91
CA ASN A 83 -15.23 4.59 -23.88
C ASN A 83 -14.77 4.97 -22.46
N LYS A 84 -15.61 4.72 -21.44
CA LYS A 84 -15.24 4.95 -20.03
C LYS A 84 -14.08 4.04 -19.63
N LEU A 85 -14.17 2.74 -19.96
CA LEU A 85 -13.10 1.77 -19.72
C LEU A 85 -11.81 2.20 -20.43
N ALA A 86 -11.85 2.48 -21.73
CA ALA A 86 -10.68 2.91 -22.49
C ALA A 86 -10.04 4.20 -21.94
N THR A 87 -10.83 5.13 -21.43
CA THR A 87 -10.33 6.37 -20.83
C THR A 87 -9.64 6.08 -19.50
N ARG A 88 -10.23 5.24 -18.66
CA ARG A 88 -9.66 4.81 -17.39
C ARG A 88 -8.37 4.02 -17.57
N LEU A 89 -8.38 3.05 -18.47
CA LEU A 89 -7.21 2.25 -18.81
C LEU A 89 -6.07 3.13 -19.37
N ARG A 90 -6.39 4.16 -20.17
CA ARG A 90 -5.41 5.17 -20.60
C ARG A 90 -4.88 6.02 -19.46
N SER A 91 -5.70 6.41 -18.47
CA SER A 91 -5.20 7.14 -17.29
C SER A 91 -4.30 6.26 -16.42
N VAL A 92 -4.62 4.99 -16.26
CA VAL A 92 -3.76 4.01 -15.57
C VAL A 92 -2.45 3.85 -16.33
N GLY A 93 -2.50 3.69 -17.66
CA GLY A 93 -1.30 3.62 -18.51
C GLY A 93 -0.43 4.88 -18.45
N LYS A 94 -1.02 6.08 -18.40
CA LYS A 94 -0.29 7.34 -18.20
C LYS A 94 0.30 7.47 -16.79
N GLY A 95 -0.42 6.97 -15.78
CA GLY A 95 0.09 6.87 -14.41
C GLY A 95 1.29 5.93 -14.33
N MET A 96 1.22 4.78 -15.02
CA MET A 96 2.32 3.84 -15.13
C MET A 96 3.50 4.38 -15.96
N GLN A 97 3.28 5.10 -17.07
CA GLN A 97 4.36 5.76 -17.82
C GLN A 97 5.09 6.84 -17.01
N ARG A 98 4.41 7.54 -16.09
CA ARG A 98 5.06 8.45 -15.14
C ARG A 98 5.84 7.74 -14.03
N VAL A 99 5.56 6.45 -13.80
CA VAL A 99 6.23 5.61 -12.79
C VAL A 99 7.29 4.70 -13.42
N GLN A 100 7.24 4.48 -14.74
CA GLN A 100 8.15 3.65 -15.51
C GLN A 100 8.73 4.40 -16.70
N SER A 101 9.62 5.37 -16.48
CA SER A 101 10.84 5.29 -17.28
C SER A 101 11.74 4.31 -16.53
N PHE A 102 11.99 3.16 -17.14
CA PHE A 102 12.90 2.15 -16.58
C PHE A 102 14.28 2.78 -16.31
N GLU A 103 14.64 3.83 -17.05
CA GLU A 103 15.79 4.71 -16.82
C GLU A 103 15.70 5.54 -15.52
N GLU A 104 14.58 6.19 -15.18
CA GLU A 104 14.44 6.89 -13.88
C GLU A 104 14.35 5.90 -12.72
N MET A 105 13.79 4.70 -12.94
CA MET A 105 13.75 3.64 -11.93
C MET A 105 15.15 3.05 -11.68
N LEU A 106 15.96 2.86 -12.73
CA LEU A 106 17.37 2.51 -12.62
C LEU A 106 18.20 3.64 -11.97
N ALA A 107 17.90 4.90 -12.27
CA ALA A 107 18.54 6.04 -11.62
C ALA A 107 18.17 6.14 -10.13
N ARG A 108 17.02 5.59 -9.72
CA ARG A 108 16.55 5.46 -8.33
C ARG A 108 16.85 4.11 -7.70
N CYS A 109 17.54 3.19 -8.37
CA CYS A 109 17.98 1.92 -7.79
C CYS A 109 18.72 2.07 -6.45
N PRO A 110 19.56 3.10 -6.21
CA PRO A 110 20.18 3.29 -4.90
C PRO A 110 19.16 3.52 -3.77
N ASP A 111 18.02 4.15 -4.09
CA ASP A 111 16.94 4.40 -3.13
C ASP A 111 16.00 3.20 -2.98
N LEU A 112 15.82 2.40 -4.04
CA LEU A 112 15.02 1.16 -3.98
C LEU A 112 15.76 0.07 -3.21
N ASP A 113 17.06 -0.10 -3.45
CA ASP A 113 17.91 -1.01 -2.67
C ASP A 113 18.00 -0.54 -1.22
N ARG A 114 18.13 0.77 -0.96
CA ARG A 114 18.04 1.31 0.41
C ARG A 114 16.68 1.05 1.05
N PHE A 115 15.58 1.23 0.33
CA PHE A 115 14.22 0.97 0.83
C PHE A 115 13.97 -0.52 1.07
N MET A 116 14.41 -1.40 0.17
CA MET A 116 14.32 -2.84 0.34
C MET A 116 15.22 -3.36 1.48
N HIS A 117 16.35 -2.71 1.70
CA HIS A 117 17.24 -2.96 2.84
C HIS A 117 16.61 -2.46 4.16
N GLU A 118 16.06 -1.24 4.20
CA GLU A 118 15.34 -0.68 5.34
C GLU A 118 14.09 -1.49 5.72
N THR A 119 13.44 -2.12 4.73
CA THR A 119 12.25 -2.97 4.92
C THR A 119 12.57 -4.46 5.09
N GLY A 120 13.85 -4.84 5.06
CA GLY A 120 14.31 -6.20 5.37
C GLY A 120 14.03 -7.25 4.29
N HIS A 121 13.84 -6.84 3.03
CA HIS A 121 13.50 -7.73 1.91
C HIS A 121 14.71 -8.13 1.05
N THR A 122 15.92 -7.66 1.36
CA THR A 122 17.19 -8.15 0.80
C THR A 122 18.13 -8.58 1.92
N ALA A 123 18.96 -9.60 1.64
CA ALA A 123 20.02 -10.00 2.57
C ALA A 123 21.01 -8.83 2.74
N PRO A 124 21.40 -8.47 3.97
CA PRO A 124 22.33 -7.36 4.20
C PRO A 124 23.63 -7.61 3.42
N ALA A 125 24.19 -6.56 2.82
CA ALA A 125 25.46 -6.67 2.13
C ALA A 125 26.53 -7.19 3.11
N ALA A 126 27.53 -7.92 2.63
CA ALA A 126 28.55 -8.54 3.49
C ALA A 126 29.26 -7.52 4.41
N ASP A 127 29.38 -6.28 3.94
CA ASP A 127 29.94 -5.15 4.69
C ASP A 127 29.01 -4.68 5.82
N GLU A 128 27.69 -4.68 5.61
CA GLU A 128 26.70 -4.31 6.62
C GLU A 128 26.57 -5.38 7.71
N GLU A 129 26.69 -6.67 7.35
CA GLU A 129 26.74 -7.75 8.35
C GLU A 129 28.02 -7.65 9.19
N ALA A 130 29.15 -7.27 8.57
CA ALA A 130 30.39 -7.01 9.29
C ALA A 130 30.24 -5.82 10.26
N GLU A 131 29.57 -4.74 9.86
CA GLU A 131 29.27 -3.59 10.72
C GLU A 131 28.30 -3.95 11.85
N ARG A 132 27.25 -4.74 11.59
CA ARG A 132 26.32 -5.23 12.61
C ARG A 132 27.03 -6.12 13.64
N LEU A 133 27.90 -7.01 13.19
CA LEU A 133 28.73 -7.84 14.07
C LEU A 133 29.71 -6.99 14.89
N ALA A 134 30.33 -5.97 14.29
CA ALA A 134 31.20 -5.03 14.99
C ALA A 134 30.43 -4.25 16.06
N MET A 135 29.26 -3.70 15.72
CA MET A 135 28.40 -2.98 16.65
C MET A 135 27.93 -3.88 17.79
N ARG A 136 27.54 -5.13 17.49
CA ARG A 136 27.16 -6.12 18.50
C ARG A 136 28.28 -6.38 19.50
N ARG A 137 29.53 -6.56 19.03
CA ARG A 137 30.69 -6.74 19.93
C ARG A 137 30.93 -5.53 20.83
N VAL A 138 30.74 -4.31 20.31
CA VAL A 138 30.86 -3.07 21.10
C VAL A 138 29.76 -2.98 22.15
N LEU A 139 28.51 -3.29 21.77
CA LEU A 139 27.38 -3.35 22.69
C LEU A 139 27.58 -4.39 23.79
N ASP A 140 28.01 -5.61 23.45
CA ASP A 140 28.30 -6.67 24.41
C ASP A 140 29.37 -6.25 25.42
N THR A 141 30.43 -5.58 24.93
CA THR A 141 31.48 -5.02 25.79
C THR A 141 30.95 -3.93 26.73
N CYS A 142 30.05 -3.08 26.26
CA CYS A 142 29.47 -2.01 27.07
C CYS A 142 28.44 -2.54 28.09
N LEU A 143 27.63 -3.52 27.71
CA LEU A 143 26.70 -4.21 28.61
C LEU A 143 27.44 -5.02 29.67
N ALA A 144 28.63 -5.55 29.35
CA ALA A 144 29.48 -6.25 30.31
C ALA A 144 29.90 -5.38 31.51
N LYS A 145 29.96 -4.05 31.33
CA LYS A 145 30.29 -3.08 32.41
C LYS A 145 29.15 -2.88 33.40
N LEU A 146 27.92 -3.24 33.04
CA LEU A 146 26.79 -3.18 33.94
C LEU A 146 26.85 -4.36 34.93
N SER A 147 26.47 -4.11 36.18
CA SER A 147 26.29 -5.18 37.16
C SER A 147 25.20 -6.16 36.71
N ALA A 148 25.25 -7.42 37.16
CA ALA A 148 24.34 -8.47 36.74
C ALA A 148 22.86 -8.05 36.88
N ARG A 149 22.52 -7.45 38.03
CA ARG A 149 21.16 -6.96 38.33
C ARG A 149 20.72 -5.82 37.41
N VAL A 150 21.62 -4.89 37.10
CA VAL A 150 21.33 -3.77 36.18
C VAL A 150 21.14 -4.28 34.76
N ARG A 151 21.97 -5.23 34.32
CA ARG A 151 21.88 -5.85 33.00
C ARG A 151 20.57 -6.63 32.83
N GLU A 152 20.17 -7.39 33.83
CA GLU A 152 18.89 -8.12 33.84
C GLU A 152 17.69 -7.17 33.77
N THR A 153 17.67 -6.13 34.62
CA THR A 153 16.63 -5.08 34.61
C THR A 153 16.56 -4.41 33.23
N PHE A 154 17.71 -4.04 32.66
CA PHE A 154 17.78 -3.37 31.37
C PHE A 154 17.36 -4.28 30.21
N LYS A 155 17.70 -5.58 30.25
CA LYS A 155 17.25 -6.57 29.27
C LYS A 155 15.73 -6.70 29.25
N LEU A 156 15.08 -6.79 30.42
CA LEU A 156 13.62 -6.86 30.49
C LEU A 156 12.98 -5.57 29.95
N ALA A 157 13.54 -4.41 30.24
CA ALA A 157 13.06 -3.15 29.67
C ALA A 157 13.17 -3.11 28.14
N LEU A 158 14.26 -3.63 27.57
CA LEU A 158 14.44 -3.74 26.10
C LEU A 158 13.46 -4.71 25.44
N LEU A 159 12.98 -5.72 26.18
CA LEU A 159 11.93 -6.66 25.72
C LEU A 159 10.51 -6.07 25.82
N GLY A 160 10.35 -4.85 26.33
CA GLY A 160 9.07 -4.14 26.39
C GLY A 160 8.27 -4.34 27.68
N TYR A 161 8.83 -5.00 28.71
CA TYR A 161 8.17 -5.13 30.01
C TYR A 161 8.08 -3.76 30.72
N SER A 162 6.96 -3.53 31.41
CA SER A 162 6.72 -2.31 32.20
C SER A 162 7.51 -2.30 33.51
N ASP A 163 7.73 -1.10 34.09
CA ASP A 163 8.44 -0.93 35.36
C ASP A 163 7.86 -1.81 36.50
N VAL A 164 6.54 -2.01 36.51
CA VAL A 164 5.82 -2.81 37.52
C VAL A 164 6.02 -4.31 37.30
N GLU A 165 5.98 -4.77 36.04
CA GLU A 165 6.24 -6.18 35.70
C GLU A 165 7.69 -6.56 36.01
N ILE A 166 8.64 -5.68 35.67
CA ILE A 166 10.06 -5.89 35.98
C ILE A 166 10.28 -5.92 37.48
N GLN A 167 9.62 -5.04 38.25
CA GLN A 167 9.67 -5.07 39.71
C GLN A 167 9.20 -6.43 40.24
N ALA A 168 8.07 -6.95 39.73
CA ALA A 168 7.52 -8.23 40.14
C ALA A 168 8.46 -9.40 39.79
N MET A 169 9.07 -9.40 38.61
CA MET A 169 9.99 -10.45 38.16
C MET A 169 11.33 -10.44 38.90
N THR A 170 11.87 -9.25 39.18
CA THR A 170 13.21 -9.11 39.77
C THR A 170 13.18 -8.93 41.30
N SER A 171 11.99 -8.89 41.90
CA SER A 171 11.76 -8.64 43.33
C SER A 171 12.58 -7.45 43.85
N SER A 172 12.72 -6.40 43.04
CA SER A 172 13.73 -5.37 43.22
C SER A 172 13.14 -3.98 43.43
N GLY A 173 13.04 -3.54 44.68
CA GLY A 173 12.71 -2.16 45.02
C GLY A 173 11.32 -1.74 44.52
N SER A 174 11.14 -0.46 44.20
CA SER A 174 9.92 0.10 43.63
C SER A 174 10.02 0.25 42.10
N ALA A 175 8.89 0.35 41.40
CA ALA A 175 8.82 0.71 39.98
C ALA A 175 9.62 1.99 39.63
N SER A 176 9.61 3.00 40.52
CA SER A 176 10.43 4.21 40.35
C SER A 176 11.94 3.93 40.40
N ALA A 177 12.39 3.01 41.26
CA ALA A 177 13.78 2.57 41.33
C ALA A 177 14.19 1.77 40.08
N ILE A 178 13.28 0.96 39.53
CA ILE A 178 13.48 0.26 38.25
C ILE A 178 13.69 1.28 37.12
N ARG A 179 12.79 2.25 36.98
CA ARG A 179 12.90 3.31 35.96
C ARG A 179 14.21 4.08 36.03
N ARG A 180 14.62 4.46 37.25
CA ARG A 180 15.89 5.15 37.48
C ARG A 180 17.07 4.30 37.03
N ARG A 181 17.07 3.02 37.40
CA ARG A 181 18.12 2.06 37.02
C ARG A 181 18.20 1.85 35.51
N VAL A 182 17.06 1.74 34.83
CA VAL A 182 17.00 1.65 33.36
C VAL A 182 17.56 2.91 32.71
N SER A 183 17.21 4.08 33.24
CA SER A 183 17.70 5.37 32.72
C SER A 183 19.21 5.53 32.92
N GLU A 184 19.72 5.21 34.10
CA GLU A 184 21.16 5.22 34.40
C GLU A 184 21.93 4.21 33.52
N ALA A 185 21.41 2.99 33.37
CA ALA A 185 21.99 1.98 32.49
C ALA A 185 22.05 2.45 31.03
N LYS A 186 20.96 3.04 30.53
CA LYS A 186 20.91 3.63 29.18
C LYS A 186 22.00 4.69 29.00
N MET A 187 22.15 5.62 29.95
CA MET A 187 23.17 6.67 29.88
C MET A 187 24.59 6.10 29.86
N LEU A 188 24.88 5.12 30.71
CA LEU A 188 26.19 4.46 30.76
C LEU A 188 26.51 3.69 29.48
N VAL A 189 25.55 2.96 28.93
CA VAL A 189 25.71 2.21 27.68
C VAL A 189 25.91 3.16 26.51
N VAL A 190 25.09 4.20 26.38
CA VAL A 190 25.22 5.20 25.30
C VAL A 190 26.57 5.91 25.36
N ALA A 191 27.02 6.34 26.54
CA ALA A 191 28.33 6.96 26.70
C ALA A 191 29.47 6.00 26.33
N CYS A 192 29.38 4.73 26.76
CA CYS A 192 30.37 3.71 26.42
C CYS A 192 30.43 3.45 24.90
N VAL A 193 29.28 3.33 24.23
CA VAL A 193 29.20 3.13 22.79
C VAL A 193 29.75 4.34 22.05
N ARG A 194 29.37 5.57 22.43
CA ARG A 194 29.90 6.79 21.82
C ARG A 194 31.42 6.87 21.91
N ASN A 195 32.00 6.55 23.06
CA ASN A 195 33.46 6.55 23.24
C ASN A 195 34.16 5.48 22.41
N LYS A 196 33.56 4.28 22.27
CA LYS A 196 34.15 3.16 21.53
C LYS A 196 33.94 3.23 20.02
N TRP A 197 32.81 3.78 19.58
CA TRP A 197 32.41 3.85 18.17
C TRP A 197 32.80 5.19 17.54
N GLY A 198 32.63 6.31 18.25
CA GLY A 198 32.98 7.65 17.79
C GLY A 198 34.45 8.03 17.97
N GLY A 199 35.22 7.32 18.81
CA GLY A 199 36.64 7.57 19.02
C GLY A 199 37.59 6.96 17.98
N GLY A 200 37.06 6.25 16.98
CA GLY A 200 37.84 5.55 15.95
C GLY A 200 38.03 6.32 14.63
N HIS A 201 37.33 7.45 14.43
CA HIS A 201 37.38 8.18 13.16
C HIS A 201 38.42 9.33 13.14
N ASP A 202 38.99 9.71 14.28
CA ASP A 202 39.93 10.84 14.43
C ASP A 202 41.38 10.42 14.79
N ARG A 203 41.81 9.20 14.48
CA ARG A 203 43.22 8.79 14.60
C ARG A 203 43.68 8.07 13.33
N GLY A 204 44.06 8.83 12.32
CA GLY A 204 44.56 8.28 11.06
C GLY A 204 44.94 9.31 10.02
N THR A 205 45.67 10.36 10.39
CA THR A 205 46.60 11.10 9.51
C THR A 205 47.82 11.49 10.31
#